data_AF-A0A7K0US33-F1
#
_entry.id   AF-A0A7K0US33-F1
#
_cell.length_a   1.000
_cell.length_b   1.000
_cell.length_c   1.000
_cell.angle_alpha   90.00
_cell.angle_beta   90.00
_cell.angle_gamma   90.00
#
_symmetry.space_group_name_H-M   'P 1'
#
loop_
_entity.id
_entity.type
_entity.pdbx_description
1 polymer ?
#
loop_
_entity_poly.entity_id
_entity_poly.type
_entity_poly.pdbx_seq_one_letter_code
_entity_poly.pdbx_strand_id
1 'polypeptide(L)' 'TNPEFHSLLSEFKKRHGCSVLLNTSFNVRGEPPVCTPEEAYTCFMRTDMDYLVIGSLLLSKSEQPAFEHDSDWQKEFALD' A
#
# COMPACT_ATOMS: atom_id res chain seq x y z
N THR A 1 -13.54 11.71 12.66
CA THR A 1 -13.21 10.33 13.06
C THR A 1 -11.94 9.95 12.31
N ASN A 2 -10.90 9.45 13.00
CA ASN A 2 -9.49 9.29 12.54
C ASN A 2 -8.60 10.57 12.54
N PRO A 3 -8.00 10.94 13.71
CA PRO A 3 -7.12 12.11 13.84
C PRO A 3 -5.83 12.04 13.01
N GLU A 4 -5.24 10.85 12.86
CA GLU A 4 -3.98 10.67 12.13
C GLU A 4 -4.18 10.94 10.63
N PHE A 5 -5.24 10.38 10.05
CA PHE A 5 -5.58 10.63 8.64
C PHE A 5 -5.93 12.10 8.38
N HIS A 6 -6.59 12.77 9.34
CA HIS A 6 -6.83 14.21 9.27
C HIS A 6 -5.53 15.02 9.29
N SER A 7 -4.57 14.63 10.14
CA SER A 7 -3.24 15.25 10.19
C SER A 7 -2.50 15.09 8.86
N LEU A 8 -2.55 13.89 8.27
CA LEU A 8 -1.98 13.61 6.95
C LEU A 8 -2.54 14.56 5.87
N LEU A 9 -3.86 14.67 5.77
CA LEU A 9 -4.52 15.57 4.81
C LEU A 9 -4.19 17.05 5.04
N SER A 10 -4.00 17.44 6.31
CA SER A 10 -3.63 18.80 6.68
C SER A 10 -2.20 19.14 6.23
N GLU A 11 -1.25 18.22 6.45
CA GLU A 11 0.13 18.37 5.96
C GLU A 11 0.20 18.31 4.43
N PHE A 12 -0.59 17.43 3.80
CA PHE A 12 -0.70 17.36 2.35
C PHE A 12 -1.17 18.69 1.75
N LYS A 13 -2.19 19.33 2.37
CA LYS A 13 -2.66 20.66 1.97
C LYS A 13 -1.61 21.75 2.11
N LYS A 14 -0.82 21.75 3.19
CA LYS A 14 0.28 22.71 3.37
C LYS A 14 1.31 22.62 2.25
N ARG A 15 1.58 21.41 1.75
CA ARG A 15 2.57 21.14 0.70
C ARG A 15 2.04 21.34 -0.71
N HIS A 16 0.79 20.96 -0.98
CA HIS A 16 0.25 20.86 -2.35
C HIS A 16 -0.98 21.76 -2.62
N GLY A 17 -1.49 22.47 -1.61
CA GLY A 17 -2.61 23.40 -1.75
C GLY A 17 -4.01 22.78 -1.71
N CYS A 18 -4.13 21.45 -1.67
CA CYS A 18 -5.41 20.73 -1.54
C CYS A 18 -5.33 19.61 -0.49
N SER A 19 -6.47 19.22 0.10
CA SER A 19 -6.56 18.16 1.11
C SER A 19 -7.28 16.92 0.58
N VAL A 20 -6.95 16.51 -0.64
CA VAL A 20 -7.63 15.40 -1.35
C VAL A 20 -6.60 14.36 -1.77
N LEU A 21 -6.86 13.10 -1.42
CA LEU A 21 -6.08 11.93 -1.81
C LEU A 21 -6.99 10.92 -2.48
N LEU A 22 -6.44 10.14 -3.41
CA LEU A 22 -7.09 8.95 -3.90
C LEU A 22 -6.95 7.85 -2.84
N ASN A 23 -8.08 7.30 -2.39
CA ASN A 23 -8.12 6.19 -1.44
C ASN A 23 -8.78 4.99 -2.13
N THR A 24 -7.99 3.96 -2.39
CA THR A 24 -8.44 2.70 -2.98
C THR A 24 -8.19 1.56 -1.98
N SER A 25 -8.86 0.43 -2.16
CA SER A 25 -8.57 -0.77 -1.37
C SER A 25 -7.08 -1.12 -1.49
N PHE A 26 -6.48 -1.48 -0.36
CA PHE A 26 -5.12 -1.99 -0.35
C PHE A 26 -5.14 -3.49 -0.62
N ASN A 27 -5.05 -3.84 -1.89
CA ASN A 27 -4.99 -5.18 -2.44
C ASN A 27 -4.46 -5.14 -3.88
N VAL A 28 -4.21 -6.33 -4.44
CA VAL A 28 -4.07 -6.53 -5.89
C VAL A 28 -5.39 -7.06 -6.47
N ARG A 29 -5.55 -6.94 -7.79
CA ARG A 29 -6.78 -7.39 -8.47
C ARG A 29 -7.03 -8.87 -8.19
N GLY A 30 -8.23 -9.16 -7.68
CA GLY A 30 -8.69 -10.53 -7.38
C GLY A 30 -8.45 -10.99 -5.93
N GLU A 31 -7.61 -10.28 -5.16
CA GLU A 31 -7.38 -10.58 -3.75
C GLU A 31 -8.26 -9.72 -2.81
N PRO A 32 -8.65 -10.22 -1.62
CA PRO A 32 -9.30 -9.41 -0.61
C PRO A 32 -8.36 -8.32 -0.06
N PRO A 33 -8.89 -7.25 0.56
CA PRO A 33 -8.09 -6.26 1.28
C PRO A 33 -7.23 -6.90 2.38
N VAL A 34 -6.00 -6.41 2.53
CA VAL A 34 -5.05 -6.88 3.54
C VAL A 34 -5.57 -6.66 4.97
N CYS A 35 -5.31 -7.61 5.87
CA CYS A 35 -5.73 -7.62 7.27
C CYS A 35 -4.54 -7.81 8.25
N THR A 36 -3.37 -8.23 7.76
CA THR A 36 -2.16 -8.44 8.57
C THR A 36 -0.95 -7.65 8.04
N PRO A 37 0.05 -7.33 8.88
CA PRO A 37 1.30 -6.72 8.43
C PRO A 37 2.02 -7.51 7.35
N GLU A 38 1.99 -8.85 7.44
CA GLU A 38 2.59 -9.77 6.48
C GLU A 38 1.88 -9.70 5.11
N GLU A 39 0.54 -9.66 5.10
CA GLU A 39 -0.26 -9.45 3.89
C GLU A 39 0.02 -8.07 3.28
N ALA A 40 0.08 -7.02 4.09
CA ALA A 40 0.39 -5.67 3.63
C ALA A 40 1.79 -5.58 3.00
N TYR A 41 2.79 -6.20 3.62
CA TYR A 41 4.14 -6.28 3.06
C TYR A 41 4.17 -7.09 1.76
N THR A 42 3.49 -8.23 1.71
CA THR A 42 3.40 -9.06 0.50
C THR A 42 2.74 -8.29 -0.64
N CYS A 43 1.58 -7.67 -0.41
CA CYS A 43 0.88 -6.83 -1.39
C CYS A 43 1.75 -5.64 -1.85
N PHE A 44 2.46 -5.00 -0.92
CA PHE A 44 3.41 -3.94 -1.25
C PHE A 44 4.55 -4.45 -2.14
N MET A 45 5.13 -5.61 -1.83
CA MET A 45 6.21 -6.20 -2.64
C MET A 45 5.74 -6.65 -4.04
N ARG A 46 4.46 -6.99 -4.20
CA ARG A 46 3.82 -7.37 -5.49
C ARG A 46 3.40 -6.20 -6.39
N THR A 47 3.29 -4.99 -5.85
CA THR A 47 2.80 -3.81 -6.58
C THR A 47 3.92 -2.83 -6.91
N ASP A 48 3.61 -1.84 -7.76
CA ASP A 48 4.49 -0.72 -8.10
C ASP A 48 4.42 0.42 -7.06
N MET A 49 3.99 0.15 -5.83
CA MET A 49 3.98 1.16 -4.76
C MET A 49 5.40 1.50 -4.33
N ASP A 50 5.67 2.80 -4.13
CA ASP A 50 6.99 3.29 -3.72
C ASP A 50 7.28 3.10 -2.22
N TYR A 51 6.25 3.31 -1.38
CA TYR A 51 6.37 3.32 0.07
C TYR A 51 5.21 2.58 0.75
N LEU A 52 5.52 1.90 1.86
CA LEU A 52 4.56 1.28 2.76
C LEU A 52 4.72 1.86 4.16
N VAL A 53 3.60 2.31 4.75
CA VAL A 53 3.53 2.76 6.14
C VAL A 53 2.68 1.77 6.93
N ILE A 54 3.28 1.17 7.98
CA ILE A 54 2.58 0.29 8.92
C ILE A 54 2.89 0.77 10.34
N GLY A 55 1.90 1.38 11.00
CA GLY A 55 2.11 2.03 12.29
C GLY A 55 3.18 3.11 12.20
N SER A 56 4.26 2.98 12.98
CA SER A 56 5.40 3.90 13.01
C SER A 56 6.55 3.51 12.08
N LEU A 57 6.37 2.49 11.22
CA LEU A 57 7.37 2.03 10.27
C LEU A 57 7.09 2.60 8.87
N LEU A 58 8.13 3.10 8.20
CA LEU A 58 8.12 3.52 6.80
C LEU A 58 9.14 2.65 6.05
N LEU A 59 8.67 1.93 5.04
CA LEU A 59 9.50 1.08 4.19
C LEU A 59 9.58 1.70 2.80
N SER A 60 10.79 1.89 2.28
CA SER A 60 11.01 2.21 0.86
C SER A 60 11.15 0.94 0.06
N LYS A 61 10.45 0.84 -1.08
CA LYS A 61 10.56 -0.33 -1.98
C LYS A 61 12.00 -0.52 -2.48
N SER A 62 12.70 0.59 -2.71
CA SER A 62 14.09 0.60 -3.19
C SER A 62 15.11 0.05 -2.19
N GLU A 63 14.74 -0.02 -0.91
CA GLU A 63 15.60 -0.54 0.17
C GLU A 63 15.24 -1.99 0.56
N GLN A 64 14.20 -2.56 -0.04
CA GLN A 64 13.79 -3.94 0.23
C GLN A 64 14.62 -4.93 -0.58
N PRO A 65 14.85 -6.14 -0.05
CA PRO A 65 15.51 -7.20 -0.83
C PRO A 65 14.70 -7.54 -2.08
N ALA A 66 15.38 -8.11 -3.08
CA ALA A 66 14.71 -8.68 -4.25
C ALA A 66 13.62 -9.66 -3.79
N PHE A 67 12.41 -9.47 -4.30
CA PHE A 67 11.28 -10.32 -3.96
C PHE A 67 11.35 -11.60 -4.79
N GLU A 68 12.04 -12.61 -4.27
CA GLU A 68 12.13 -13.92 -4.91
C GLU A 68 10.91 -14.78 -4.54
N HIS A 69 10.40 -15.55 -5.50
CA HIS A 69 9.26 -16.49 -5.39
C HIS A 69 7.84 -15.92 -5.51
N ASP A 70 7.63 -14.98 -6.44
CA ASP A 70 6.27 -14.53 -6.79
C ASP A 70 5.74 -15.18 -8.08
N SER A 71 5.95 -16.49 -8.24
CA SER A 71 5.50 -17.19 -9.43
C SER A 71 4.00 -17.52 -9.33
N ASP A 72 3.21 -16.84 -10.15
CA ASP A 72 1.84 -17.18 -10.58
C ASP A 72 0.62 -16.74 -9.75
N TRP A 73 0.74 -15.79 -8.80
CA TRP A 73 -0.46 -15.26 -8.10
C TRP A 73 -1.47 -14.61 -9.07
N GLN A 74 -0.98 -13.96 -10.14
CA GLN A 74 -1.83 -13.37 -11.18
C GLN A 74 -2.66 -14.43 -11.93
N LYS A 75 -2.20 -15.69 -11.98
CA LYS A 75 -2.94 -16.80 -12.59
C LYS A 75 -3.97 -17.40 -11.64
N GLU A 76 -3.70 -17.37 -10.34
CA GLU A 76 -4.60 -17.89 -9.31
C GLU A 76 -5.88 -17.04 -9.17
N PHE A 77 -5.78 -15.74 -9.41
CA PHE A 77 -6.89 -14.79 -9.29
C PHE A 77 -7.27 -14.09 -10.61
N ALA A 78 -6.96 -14.72 -11.75
CA ALA A 78 -7.45 -14.25 -13.05
C ALA A 78 -8.98 -14.23 -13.03
N LEU A 79 -9.55 -13.03 -12.98
CA LEU A 79 -10.97 -12.80 -13.22
C LEU A 79 -11.18 -12.78 -14.73
N ASP A 80 -12.08 -13.64 -15.22
CA ASP A 80 -12.56 -13.69 -16.60
C ASP A 80 -12.76 -12.31 -17.25
#